data_AF-A0A8K0XDE4-F1
#
_entry.id   AF-A0A8K0XDE4-F1
#
_cell.length_a   1.000
_cell.length_b   1.000
_cell.length_c   1.000
_cell.angle_alpha   90.00
_cell.angle_beta   90.00
_cell.angle_gamma   90.00
#
_symmetry.space_group_name_H-M   'P 1'
#
loop_
_entity.id
_entity.type
_entity.pdbx_description
1 polymer ?
#
loop_
_entity_poly.entity_id
_entity_poly.type
_entity_poly.pdbx_seq_one_letter_code
_entity_poly.pdbx_strand_id
1 'polypeptide(L)'
;MGHSSSSHHSSSSSSPISISHRHANTPIFSVSPTALSEAGRSVFPDAGPYLRQQLGLGPLDPVTLASLPDPPYGEKPTQPYPMLIKLAIYGSPNKQLTLQEIYAELEKRFQWFRDRKHEKAWKNSIRHNLSLNKVFRHVPRPITEPGKGSYWQLDV
;
A
#
# COMPACT_ATOMS: atom_id res chain seq x y z
N MET A 1 -50.55 13.86 -49.11
CA MET A 1 -49.83 15.01 -48.51
C MET A 1 -48.34 14.79 -48.71
N GLY A 2 -47.68 15.67 -49.48
CA GLY A 2 -46.20 15.85 -49.67
C GLY A 2 -45.44 14.67 -50.30
N HIS A 3 -44.84 14.68 -51.50
CA HIS A 3 -43.98 15.61 -52.27
C HIS A 3 -42.52 15.72 -51.76
N SER A 4 -41.61 15.44 -52.70
CA SER A 4 -40.15 15.26 -52.66
C SER A 4 -39.29 16.47 -52.28
N SER A 5 -38.01 16.20 -51.94
CA SER A 5 -36.75 16.93 -52.32
C SER A 5 -35.57 16.27 -51.55
N SER A 6 -34.50 15.71 -52.17
CA SER A 6 -33.30 16.34 -52.79
C SER A 6 -32.53 17.23 -51.78
N SER A 7 -31.19 17.27 -51.61
CA SER A 7 -30.04 16.84 -52.40
C SER A 7 -28.71 17.28 -51.70
N HIS A 8 -27.65 16.44 -51.75
CA HIS A 8 -26.23 16.77 -52.11
C HIS A 8 -25.20 17.45 -51.16
N HIS A 9 -23.93 17.09 -51.45
CA HIS A 9 -22.60 17.73 -51.25
C HIS A 9 -21.79 17.23 -50.03
N SER A 10 -20.65 16.50 -50.15
CA SER A 10 -19.31 16.83 -50.73
C SER A 10 -18.62 17.97 -49.95
N SER A 11 -17.33 18.04 -49.63
CA SER A 11 -16.13 17.18 -49.56
C SER A 11 -15.04 18.03 -48.87
N SER A 12 -13.97 17.40 -48.36
CA SER A 12 -12.57 17.91 -48.36
C SER A 12 -12.07 18.92 -47.31
N SER A 13 -11.04 18.45 -46.58
CA SER A 13 -9.71 19.09 -46.39
C SER A 13 -9.59 20.41 -45.64
N SER A 14 -8.78 20.41 -44.56
CA SER A 14 -7.45 21.04 -44.51
C SER A 14 -6.78 20.89 -43.14
N SER A 15 -5.60 20.26 -43.10
CA SER A 15 -4.52 20.55 -42.13
C SER A 15 -3.71 21.77 -42.63
N PRO A 16 -2.64 22.32 -41.98
CA PRO A 16 -1.97 21.94 -40.71
C PRO A 16 -1.57 23.14 -39.80
N ILE A 17 -0.97 22.88 -38.62
CA ILE A 17 0.40 23.29 -38.22
C ILE A 17 0.61 23.13 -36.69
N SER A 18 1.81 22.64 -36.41
CA SER A 18 2.46 22.26 -35.16
C SER A 18 2.74 23.41 -34.18
N ILE A 19 2.61 23.15 -32.87
CA ILE A 19 3.47 23.76 -31.84
C ILE A 19 4.00 22.66 -30.93
N SER A 20 5.32 22.58 -30.93
CA SER A 20 6.15 21.68 -30.16
C SER A 20 6.22 22.12 -28.69
N HIS A 21 5.90 21.22 -27.76
CA HIS A 21 6.35 21.30 -26.37
C HIS A 21 7.05 20.00 -25.97
N ARG A 22 8.34 19.96 -26.30
CA ARG A 22 9.47 19.52 -25.46
C ARG A 22 9.18 18.41 -24.43
N HIS A 23 9.63 17.21 -24.80
CA HIS A 23 10.39 16.24 -24.00
C HIS A 23 10.46 16.48 -22.48
N ALA A 24 9.70 15.70 -21.73
CA ALA A 24 10.11 15.27 -20.39
C ALA A 24 10.42 13.78 -20.46
N ASN A 25 11.71 13.47 -20.43
CA ASN A 25 12.24 12.11 -20.40
C ASN A 25 12.02 11.56 -18.99
N THR A 26 10.81 11.07 -18.68
CA THR A 26 10.58 10.28 -17.46
C THR A 26 11.09 8.86 -17.70
N PRO A 27 12.00 8.32 -16.88
CA PRO A 27 12.36 6.92 -17.00
C PRO A 27 11.13 6.10 -16.59
N ILE A 28 10.50 5.45 -17.57
CA ILE A 28 9.53 4.39 -17.34
C ILE A 28 10.32 3.22 -16.75
N PHE A 29 10.45 3.18 -15.43
CA PHE A 29 10.79 1.95 -14.74
C PHE A 29 9.55 1.06 -14.71
N SER A 30 9.31 0.39 -15.83
CA SER A 30 8.43 -0.78 -15.89
C SER A 30 9.13 -1.91 -15.15
N VAL A 31 8.97 -1.96 -13.83
CA VAL A 31 9.35 -3.15 -13.05
C VAL A 31 8.11 -3.99 -12.81
N SER A 32 8.01 -5.07 -13.56
CA SER A 32 7.06 -6.17 -13.31
C SER A 32 7.22 -6.68 -11.88
N PRO A 33 6.14 -7.18 -11.22
CA PRO A 33 6.19 -7.66 -9.84
C PRO A 33 6.93 -9.00 -9.64
N THR A 34 7.81 -9.38 -10.57
CA THR A 34 8.59 -10.62 -10.50
C THR A 34 10.07 -10.31 -10.73
N ALA A 35 10.71 -9.71 -9.72
CA ALA A 35 12.18 -9.68 -9.65
C ALA A 35 12.60 -10.51 -8.43
N LEU A 36 12.61 -11.83 -8.63
CA LEU A 36 13.32 -12.76 -7.76
C LEU A 36 14.81 -12.65 -8.15
N SER A 37 15.59 -11.89 -7.39
CA SER A 37 17.05 -11.82 -7.60
C SER A 37 17.77 -12.89 -6.79
N GLU A 38 18.78 -13.49 -7.40
CA GLU A 38 19.48 -14.76 -7.13
C GLU A 38 20.23 -14.92 -5.79
N ALA A 39 19.90 -14.13 -4.77
CA ALA A 39 20.58 -14.21 -3.47
C ALA A 39 19.63 -14.04 -2.29
N GLY A 40 18.39 -14.53 -2.35
CA GLY A 40 17.50 -14.71 -1.18
C GLY A 40 17.24 -13.48 -0.30
N ARG A 41 17.62 -12.28 -0.77
CA ARG A 41 17.57 -11.03 -0.04
C ARG A 41 17.01 -9.99 -1.00
N SER A 42 15.87 -9.44 -0.61
CA SER A 42 15.59 -8.02 -0.64
C SER A 42 16.43 -7.15 -1.56
N VAL A 43 15.83 -6.59 -2.62
CA VAL A 43 16.46 -5.52 -3.40
C VAL A 43 16.40 -4.18 -2.63
N PHE A 44 15.61 -4.10 -1.56
CA PHE A 44 15.40 -2.88 -0.78
C PHE A 44 15.81 -3.07 0.69
N PRO A 45 17.00 -2.60 1.12
CA PRO A 45 17.39 -2.67 2.54
C PRO A 45 16.40 -1.91 3.47
N ASP A 46 15.57 -1.04 2.89
CA ASP A 46 14.48 -0.29 3.52
C ASP A 46 13.18 -0.51 2.72
N ALA A 47 12.10 -0.97 3.35
CA ALA A 47 10.79 -1.14 2.70
C ALA A 47 10.14 0.16 2.20
N GLY A 48 10.70 1.32 2.59
CA GLY A 48 10.17 2.65 2.32
C GLY A 48 9.85 2.93 0.85
N PRO A 49 10.79 2.78 -0.10
CA PRO A 49 10.54 3.07 -1.51
C PRO A 49 9.40 2.23 -2.09
N TYR A 50 9.37 0.93 -1.79
CA TYR A 50 8.32 0.02 -2.23
C TYR A 50 6.94 0.42 -1.68
N LEU A 51 6.85 0.73 -0.39
CA LEU A 51 5.60 1.14 0.24
C LEU A 51 5.10 2.49 -0.29
N ARG A 52 6.01 3.44 -0.56
CA ARG A 52 5.66 4.73 -1.18
C ARG A 52 5.10 4.55 -2.58
N GLN A 53 5.75 3.73 -3.41
CA GLN A 53 5.27 3.43 -4.75
C GLN A 53 3.87 2.80 -4.70
N GLN A 54 3.65 1.85 -3.80
CA GLN A 54 2.35 1.18 -3.67
C GLN A 54 1.23 2.14 -3.21
N LEU A 55 1.57 3.19 -2.46
CA LEU A 55 0.62 4.18 -1.95
C LEU A 55 0.55 5.47 -2.76
N GLY A 56 1.36 5.61 -3.81
CA GLY A 56 1.46 6.85 -4.59
C GLY A 56 2.00 8.04 -3.80
N LEU A 57 2.85 7.78 -2.79
CA LEU A 57 3.41 8.81 -1.91
C LEU A 57 4.69 9.43 -2.48
N GLY A 58 4.91 10.69 -2.17
CA GLY A 58 6.15 11.40 -2.47
C GLY A 58 7.34 10.89 -1.64
N PRO A 59 8.58 11.23 -2.04
CA PRO A 59 9.80 10.71 -1.39
C PRO A 59 9.94 11.13 0.07
N LEU A 60 9.38 12.28 0.46
CA LEU A 60 9.44 12.82 1.82
C LEU A 60 8.20 12.49 2.67
N ASP A 61 7.15 11.94 2.05
CA ASP A 61 5.94 11.65 2.76
C ASP A 61 6.18 10.50 3.77
N PRO A 62 5.57 10.60 4.96
CA PRO A 62 5.66 9.53 5.95
C PRO A 62 4.95 8.29 5.42
N VAL A 63 5.52 7.11 5.69
CA VAL A 63 4.90 5.81 5.37
C VAL A 63 4.39 5.22 6.67
N THR A 64 3.14 5.49 7.00
CA THR A 64 2.51 5.04 8.24
C THR A 64 1.05 4.72 8.00
N LEU A 65 0.34 4.25 9.03
CA LEU A 65 -1.11 4.12 8.99
C LEU A 65 -1.85 5.44 8.74
N ALA A 66 -1.23 6.60 9.05
CA ALA A 66 -1.81 7.91 8.78
C ALA A 66 -1.79 8.28 7.29
N SER A 67 -0.95 7.61 6.50
CA SER A 67 -0.86 7.82 5.04
C SER A 67 -2.01 7.16 4.28
N LEU A 68 -2.85 6.37 4.97
CA LEU A 68 -4.05 5.79 4.39
C LEU A 68 -5.24 6.76 4.48
N PRO A 69 -6.12 6.78 3.47
CA PRO A 69 -7.36 7.55 3.53
C PRO A 69 -8.22 7.09 4.71
N ASP A 70 -8.92 8.03 5.33
CA ASP A 70 -9.89 7.72 6.38
C ASP A 70 -11.06 6.92 5.80
N PRO A 71 -11.44 5.79 6.42
CA PRO A 71 -12.71 5.16 6.08
C PRO A 71 -13.89 6.02 6.54
N PRO A 72 -15.09 5.80 5.99
CA PRO A 72 -16.30 6.37 6.56
C PRO A 72 -16.42 6.04 8.07
N TYR A 73 -17.14 6.89 8.80
CA TYR A 73 -17.22 6.78 10.26
C TYR A 73 -17.70 5.39 10.70
N GLY A 74 -16.92 4.73 11.57
CA GLY A 74 -17.23 3.39 12.07
C GLY A 74 -17.05 2.24 11.06
N GLU A 75 -16.61 2.52 9.83
CA GLU A 75 -16.38 1.50 8.79
C GLU A 75 -14.95 0.97 8.77
N LYS A 76 -14.80 -0.25 8.24
CA LYS A 76 -13.52 -0.92 8.14
C LYS A 76 -12.67 -0.24 7.05
N PRO A 77 -11.36 -0.03 7.28
CA PRO A 77 -10.46 0.38 6.21
C PRO A 77 -10.57 -0.54 4.99
N THR A 78 -10.60 0.05 3.79
CA THR A 78 -10.67 -0.68 2.51
C THR A 78 -9.40 -1.47 2.23
N GLN A 79 -8.29 -1.08 2.86
CA GLN A 79 -6.99 -1.73 2.69
C GLN A 79 -7.00 -3.15 3.28
N PRO A 80 -6.36 -4.12 2.59
CA PRO A 80 -6.26 -5.48 3.09
C PRO A 80 -5.34 -5.56 4.31
N TYR A 81 -5.54 -6.55 5.19
CA TYR A 81 -4.75 -6.71 6.42
C TYR A 81 -3.23 -6.69 6.21
N PRO A 82 -2.65 -7.33 5.17
CA PRO A 82 -1.22 -7.21 4.91
C PRO A 82 -0.74 -5.76 4.76
N MET A 83 -1.51 -4.90 4.08
CA MET A 83 -1.14 -3.49 3.94
C MET A 83 -1.19 -2.76 5.29
N LEU A 84 -2.25 -2.98 6.07
CA LEU A 84 -2.38 -2.40 7.41
C LEU A 84 -1.21 -2.82 8.32
N ILE A 85 -0.84 -4.09 8.32
CA ILE A 85 0.26 -4.62 9.13
C ILE A 85 1.61 -4.05 8.64
N LYS A 86 1.84 -3.99 7.32
CA LYS A 86 3.05 -3.38 6.75
C LYS A 86 3.26 -1.96 7.26
N LEU A 87 2.21 -1.14 7.21
CA LEU A 87 2.28 0.26 7.62
C LEU A 87 2.37 0.45 9.13
N ALA A 88 1.75 -0.43 9.92
CA ALA A 88 1.94 -0.41 11.37
C ALA A 88 3.41 -0.71 11.74
N ILE A 89 3.97 -1.80 11.21
CA ILE A 89 5.36 -2.21 11.48
C ILE A 89 6.33 -1.14 10.96
N TYR A 90 6.18 -0.73 9.70
CA TYR A 90 7.07 0.26 9.09
C TYR A 90 6.94 1.64 9.73
N GLY A 91 5.75 2.03 10.17
CA GLY A 91 5.53 3.31 10.86
C GLY A 91 6.13 3.37 12.27
N SER A 92 6.44 2.22 12.88
CA SER A 92 7.05 2.19 14.20
C SER A 92 8.49 2.74 14.19
N PRO A 93 8.99 3.28 15.33
CA PRO A 93 10.35 3.80 15.44
C PRO A 93 11.42 2.76 15.08
N ASN A 94 11.23 1.53 15.57
CA ASN A 94 12.21 0.44 15.45
C ASN A 94 11.93 -0.49 14.26
N LYS A 95 10.97 -0.15 13.40
CA LYS A 95 10.53 -0.99 12.26
C LYS A 95 10.14 -2.41 12.65
N GLN A 96 9.66 -2.56 13.89
CA GLN A 96 9.27 -3.83 14.47
C GLN A 96 8.18 -3.63 15.51
N LEU A 97 7.23 -4.55 15.55
CA LEU A 97 6.17 -4.55 16.55
C LEU A 97 5.84 -5.98 16.99
N THR A 98 5.46 -6.16 18.24
CA THR A 98 4.79 -7.38 18.70
C THR A 98 3.37 -7.46 18.15
N LEU A 99 2.80 -8.66 18.22
CA LEU A 99 1.39 -8.87 17.87
C LEU A 99 0.44 -7.94 18.62
N GLN A 100 0.70 -7.70 19.91
CA GLN A 100 -0.14 -6.84 20.75
C GLN A 100 -0.02 -5.37 20.35
N GLU A 101 1.19 -4.92 19.99
CA GLU A 101 1.42 -3.56 19.50
C GLU A 101 0.78 -3.35 18.12
N ILE A 102 0.79 -4.35 17.23
CA ILE A 102 0.06 -4.28 15.96
C ILE A 102 -1.43 -4.06 16.21
N TYR A 103 -2.05 -4.78 17.15
CA TYR A 103 -3.44 -4.52 17.52
C TYR A 103 -3.64 -3.08 18.01
N ALA A 104 -2.75 -2.62 18.90
CA ALA A 104 -2.83 -1.28 19.46
C ALA A 104 -2.71 -0.18 18.40
N GLU A 105 -1.81 -0.31 17.42
CA GLU A 105 -1.66 0.67 16.33
C GLU A 105 -2.91 0.74 15.44
N LEU A 106 -3.55 -0.40 15.17
CA LEU A 106 -4.82 -0.42 14.42
C LEU A 106 -5.98 0.19 15.21
N GLU A 107 -6.11 -0.16 16.50
CA GLU A 107 -7.12 0.39 17.43
C GLU A 107 -6.93 1.90 17.66
N LYS A 108 -5.68 2.37 17.64
CA LYS A 108 -5.32 3.78 17.75
C LYS A 108 -5.75 4.55 16.49
N ARG A 109 -5.45 4.02 15.30
CA ARG A 109 -5.72 4.70 14.03
C ARG A 109 -7.19 4.66 13.60
N PHE A 110 -7.85 3.51 13.67
CA PHE A 110 -9.18 3.33 13.07
C PHE A 110 -10.21 2.94 14.12
N GLN A 111 -11.34 3.67 14.11
CA GLN A 111 -12.44 3.45 15.02
C GLN A 111 -13.04 2.04 14.92
N TRP A 112 -13.15 1.49 13.70
CA TRP A 112 -13.72 0.15 13.49
C TRP A 112 -13.02 -0.93 14.31
N PHE A 113 -11.68 -0.87 14.45
CA PHE A 113 -10.91 -1.82 15.27
C PHE A 113 -11.08 -1.55 16.77
N ARG A 114 -11.18 -0.27 17.16
CA ARG A 114 -11.38 0.15 18.55
C ARG A 114 -12.71 -0.36 19.09
N ASP A 115 -13.80 -0.15 18.35
CA ASP A 115 -15.14 -0.59 18.74
C ASP A 115 -15.22 -2.13 18.83
N ARG A 116 -14.35 -2.82 18.10
CA ARG A 116 -14.27 -4.29 18.02
C ARG A 116 -13.08 -4.86 18.77
N LYS A 117 -12.51 -4.13 19.72
CA LYS A 117 -11.28 -4.52 20.44
C LYS A 117 -11.33 -5.93 21.04
N HIS A 118 -12.51 -6.40 21.45
CA HIS A 118 -12.69 -7.72 22.06
C HIS A 118 -13.00 -8.83 21.06
N GLU A 119 -13.23 -8.51 19.78
CA GLU A 119 -13.55 -9.50 18.77
C GLU A 119 -12.32 -10.32 18.37
N LYS A 120 -12.47 -11.65 18.41
CA LYS A 120 -11.40 -12.58 18.02
C LYS A 120 -11.24 -12.68 16.50
N ALA A 121 -12.27 -12.36 15.73
CA ALA A 121 -12.33 -12.58 14.28
C ALA A 121 -11.21 -11.82 13.55
N TRP A 122 -11.19 -10.48 13.66
CA TRP A 122 -10.16 -9.68 13.00
C TRP A 122 -8.76 -9.93 13.58
N LYS A 123 -8.64 -10.17 14.90
CA LYS A 123 -7.36 -10.55 15.52
C LYS A 123 -6.83 -11.87 14.96
N ASN A 124 -7.72 -12.81 14.67
CA ASN A 124 -7.35 -14.06 14.01
C ASN A 124 -6.87 -13.81 12.58
N SER A 125 -7.54 -12.93 11.84
CA SER A 125 -7.09 -12.53 10.51
C SER A 125 -5.70 -11.88 10.55
N ILE A 126 -5.38 -11.06 11.55
CA ILE A 126 -4.04 -10.48 11.72
C ILE A 126 -2.99 -11.59 11.95
N ARG A 127 -3.22 -12.49 12.92
CA ARG A 127 -2.30 -13.62 13.20
C ARG A 127 -2.09 -14.50 11.97
N HIS A 128 -3.17 -14.84 11.28
CA HIS A 128 -3.12 -15.62 10.05
C HIS A 128 -2.26 -14.93 8.99
N ASN A 129 -2.44 -13.63 8.76
CA ASN A 129 -1.67 -12.89 7.76
C ASN A 129 -0.18 -12.79 8.11
N LEU A 130 0.16 -12.63 9.39
CA LEU A 130 1.54 -12.61 9.86
C LEU A 130 2.27 -13.93 9.57
N SER A 131 1.59 -15.07 9.72
CA SER A 131 2.19 -16.37 9.41
C SER A 131 2.12 -16.75 7.93
N LEU A 132 1.09 -16.30 7.20
CA LEU A 132 0.86 -16.66 5.80
C LEU A 132 1.79 -15.91 4.84
N ASN A 133 1.99 -14.60 5.04
CA ASN A 133 2.71 -13.76 4.09
C ASN A 133 4.19 -13.70 4.44
N LYS A 134 5.05 -14.16 3.53
CA LYS A 134 6.52 -14.20 3.70
C LYS A 134 7.16 -12.83 3.97
N VAL A 135 6.49 -11.74 3.63
CA VAL A 135 6.93 -10.37 3.93
C VAL A 135 6.97 -10.08 5.42
N PHE A 136 6.32 -10.88 6.27
CA PHE A 136 6.39 -10.74 7.72
C PHE A 136 7.29 -11.83 8.28
N ARG A 137 8.37 -11.42 8.94
CA ARG A 137 9.27 -12.34 9.63
C ARG A 137 9.12 -12.21 11.14
N HIS A 138 9.15 -13.36 11.80
CA HIS A 138 9.08 -13.49 13.24
C HIS A 138 10.50 -13.43 13.83
N VAL A 139 10.77 -12.45 14.69
CA VAL A 139 12.09 -12.17 15.27
C VAL A 139 12.02 -12.33 16.79
N PRO A 140 12.82 -13.25 17.38
CA PRO A 140 12.88 -13.41 18.84
C PRO A 140 13.27 -12.10 19.53
N ARG A 141 12.67 -11.84 20.71
CA ARG A 141 13.10 -10.72 21.54
C ARG A 141 14.53 -10.96 22.06
N PRO A 142 15.35 -9.91 22.20
CA PRO A 142 16.62 -10.01 22.91
C PRO A 142 16.40 -10.55 24.33
N ILE A 143 17.33 -11.38 24.81
CA ILE A 143 17.28 -11.91 26.19
C ILE A 143 17.31 -10.77 27.23
N THR A 144 17.89 -9.63 26.87
CA THR A 144 17.96 -8.41 27.67
C THR A 144 16.62 -7.66 27.78
N GLU A 145 15.64 -7.97 26.94
CA GLU A 145 14.31 -7.34 26.94
C GLU A 145 13.21 -8.36 27.31
N PRO A 146 13.04 -8.67 28.62
CA PRO A 146 12.01 -9.60 29.05
C PRO A 146 10.62 -9.08 28.68
N GLY A 147 9.83 -9.91 28.00
CA GLY A 147 8.49 -9.54 27.55
C GLY A 147 7.76 -10.68 26.84
N LYS A 148 6.45 -10.55 26.69
CA LYS A 148 5.62 -11.57 26.05
C LYS A 148 5.71 -11.49 24.52
N GLY A 149 5.95 -12.64 23.91
CA GLY A 149 5.90 -12.82 22.46
C GLY A 149 7.16 -12.34 21.75
N SER A 150 7.06 -12.25 20.42
CA SER A 150 8.18 -11.92 19.53
C SER A 150 7.88 -10.67 18.73
N TYR A 151 8.91 -10.07 18.17
CA TYR A 151 8.75 -8.98 17.21
C TYR A 151 8.40 -9.51 15.83
N TRP A 152 7.65 -8.70 15.08
CA TRP A 152 7.39 -8.88 13.66
C TRP A 152 8.05 -7.74 12.91
N GLN A 153 8.78 -8.09 11.86
CA GLN A 153 9.49 -7.17 10.98
C GLN A 153 9.09 -7.41 9.53
N LEU A 154 9.40 -6.44 8.67
CA LEU A 154 9.28 -6.61 7.23
C LEU A 154 10.51 -7.29 6.65
N ASP A 155 10.27 -8.35 5.88
CA ASP A 155 11.24 -9.03 5.03
C ASP A 155 10.87 -8.67 3.57
N VAL A 156 11.21 -7.45 3.21
CA VAL A 156 11.16 -6.93 1.84
C VAL A 156 12.46 -7.16 1.16
#